data_AF-A0A644YFS2-F1
#
_entry.id   AF-A0A644YFS2-F1
#
_cell.length_a   1.000
_cell.length_b   1.000
_cell.length_c   1.000
_cell.angle_alpha   90.00
_cell.angle_beta   90.00
_cell.angle_gamma   90.00
#
_symmetry.space_group_name_H-M   'P 1'
#
loop_
_entity.id
_entity.type
_entity.pdbx_description
1 polymer ?
#
loop_
_entity_poly.entity_id
_entity_poly.type
_entity_poly.pdbx_seq_one_letter_code
_entity_poly.pdbx_strand_id
1 'polypeptide(L)'
;MEYTDDPAILYPILTEHDVDSFTISHGKIGRHKNPHWDFLKEWRNLITVMPVNFNQLGSPEKLSQMVRDMLDPTYQPPSIFFTLDIDDAAFNEMEIVLSPNMSEEDKRYVYALKEQYNPSLTITDSVLTGRIRRD
;
A
#
# COMPACT_ATOMS: atom_id res chain seq x y z
N MET A 1 1.42 13.86 6.55
CA MET A 1 0.68 13.73 5.28
C MET A 1 -0.20 14.96 5.15
N GLU A 2 -0.23 15.55 3.96
CA GLU A 2 -1.00 16.76 3.67
C GLU A 2 -2.25 16.41 2.87
N TYR A 3 -3.35 17.12 3.10
CA TYR A 3 -4.59 16.90 2.37
C TYR A 3 -4.69 17.88 1.18
N THR A 4 -5.10 17.37 0.03
CA THR A 4 -5.29 18.17 -1.19
C THR A 4 -6.36 17.56 -2.08
N ASP A 5 -7.13 18.41 -2.75
CA ASP A 5 -8.11 18.06 -3.76
C ASP A 5 -7.56 18.16 -5.19
N ASP A 6 -6.30 18.58 -5.37
CA ASP A 6 -5.65 18.69 -6.68
C ASP A 6 -5.36 17.29 -7.27
N PRO A 7 -6.02 16.92 -8.39
CA PRO A 7 -5.81 15.61 -9.02
C PRO A 7 -4.38 15.39 -9.49
N ALA A 8 -3.64 16.43 -9.89
CA ALA A 8 -2.26 16.29 -10.35
C ALA A 8 -1.30 15.89 -9.21
N ILE A 9 -1.64 16.26 -7.97
CA ILE A 9 -0.87 15.94 -6.77
C ILE A 9 -1.32 14.59 -6.19
N LEU A 10 -2.62 14.28 -6.27
CA LEU A 10 -3.17 12.99 -5.83
C LEU A 10 -2.75 11.84 -6.75
N TYR A 11 -2.59 12.11 -8.04
CA TYR A 11 -2.22 11.15 -9.08
C TYR A 11 -0.97 11.62 -9.83
N PRO A 12 0.19 11.70 -9.14
CA PRO A 12 1.40 12.25 -9.72
C PRO A 12 1.94 11.34 -10.83
N ILE A 13 2.48 11.95 -11.88
CA ILE A 13 3.34 11.25 -12.84
C ILE A 13 4.67 10.95 -12.12
N LEU A 14 5.04 9.67 -12.09
CA LEU A 14 6.18 9.18 -11.32
C LEU A 14 7.42 8.94 -12.16
N THR A 15 7.23 8.75 -13.46
CA THR A 15 8.27 8.40 -14.41
C THR A 15 8.45 9.54 -15.39
N GLU A 16 9.68 9.97 -15.58
CA GLU A 16 10.05 10.89 -16.65
C GLU A 16 11.15 10.21 -17.47
N HIS A 17 11.01 10.23 -18.79
CA HIS A 17 11.95 9.64 -19.72
C HIS A 17 12.39 10.70 -20.74
N ASP A 18 13.68 10.94 -20.80
CA ASP A 18 14.36 11.73 -21.82
C ASP A 18 15.30 10.80 -22.63
N VAL A 19 15.86 11.30 -23.72
CA VAL A 19 16.77 10.56 -24.62
C VAL A 19 17.92 9.90 -23.85
N ASP A 20 18.43 10.56 -22.80
CA ASP A 20 19.60 10.13 -22.02
C ASP A 20 19.29 9.76 -20.56
N SER A 21 18.05 9.94 -20.09
CA SER A 21 17.73 9.75 -18.67
C SER A 21 16.36 9.16 -18.40
N PHE A 22 16.30 8.33 -17.38
CA PHE A 22 15.05 7.80 -16.82
C PHE A 22 15.02 8.11 -15.33
N THR A 23 13.99 8.81 -14.89
CA THR A 23 13.84 9.25 -13.50
C THR A 23 12.57 8.68 -12.90
N ILE A 24 12.69 8.06 -11.72
CA ILE A 24 11.56 7.63 -10.89
C ILE A 24 11.47 8.53 -9.65
N SER A 25 10.35 9.22 -9.49
CA SER A 25 10.06 10.11 -8.36
C SER A 25 9.42 9.38 -7.17
N HIS A 26 10.22 8.68 -6.36
CA HIS A 26 9.72 7.94 -5.20
C HIS A 26 9.02 8.82 -4.13
N GLY A 27 9.45 10.08 -3.97
CA GLY A 27 8.91 10.99 -2.94
C GLY A 27 7.53 11.59 -3.24
N LYS A 28 6.96 11.33 -4.42
CA LYS A 28 5.63 11.84 -4.80
C LYS A 28 4.50 10.88 -4.41
N ILE A 29 4.78 9.57 -4.30
CA ILE A 29 3.78 8.56 -3.94
C ILE A 29 3.36 8.68 -2.48
N GLY A 30 2.06 8.58 -2.22
CA GLY A 30 1.51 8.40 -0.87
C GLY A 30 1.69 9.60 0.07
N ARG A 31 2.17 10.74 -0.44
CA ARG A 31 2.44 11.94 0.35
C ARG A 31 1.18 12.73 0.69
N HIS A 32 0.21 12.71 -0.21
CA HIS A 32 -1.02 13.47 -0.11
C HIS A 32 -2.25 12.57 -0.05
N LYS A 33 -3.29 13.05 0.63
CA LYS A 33 -4.57 12.38 0.75
C LYS A 33 -5.69 13.27 0.26
N ASN A 34 -6.71 12.65 -0.32
CA ASN A 34 -7.94 13.38 -0.61
C ASN A 34 -8.64 13.76 0.71
N PRO A 35 -9.09 15.01 0.89
CA PRO A 35 -9.84 15.47 2.07
C PRO A 35 -11.04 14.60 2.44
N HIS A 36 -11.62 13.89 1.48
CA HIS A 36 -12.70 12.93 1.73
C HIS A 36 -12.32 11.86 2.75
N TRP A 37 -11.04 11.53 2.92
CA TRP A 37 -10.56 10.52 3.87
C TRP A 37 -10.17 11.06 5.24
N ASP A 38 -10.32 12.37 5.50
CA ASP A 38 -9.88 12.99 6.76
C ASP A 38 -10.58 12.38 7.99
N PHE A 39 -11.85 12.02 7.87
CA PHE A 39 -12.64 11.44 8.95
C PHE A 39 -12.12 10.08 9.45
N LEU A 40 -11.40 9.32 8.63
CA LEU A 40 -10.88 8.00 8.99
C LEU A 40 -9.63 8.07 9.88
N LYS A 41 -8.95 9.23 9.94
CA LYS A 41 -7.68 9.40 10.69
C LYS A 41 -6.67 8.27 10.42
N GLU A 42 -6.67 7.74 9.19
CA GLU A 42 -5.89 6.57 8.82
C GLU A 42 -4.38 6.86 8.80
N TRP A 43 -3.56 5.87 9.14
CA TRP A 43 -2.11 5.89 8.88
C TRP A 43 -1.83 5.09 7.61
N ARG A 44 -0.98 5.61 6.72
CA ARG A 44 -0.53 4.88 5.53
C ARG A 44 0.95 4.60 5.66
N ASN A 45 1.30 3.32 5.62
CA ASN A 45 2.68 2.87 5.50
C ASN A 45 2.97 2.65 4.02
N LEU A 46 4.07 3.23 3.52
CA LEU A 46 4.56 2.98 2.17
C LEU A 46 5.69 1.97 2.24
N ILE A 47 5.47 0.78 1.68
CA ILE A 47 6.49 -0.25 1.53
C ILE A 47 6.95 -0.22 0.09
N THR A 48 8.24 0.07 -0.14
CA THR A 48 8.84 0.05 -1.47
C THR A 48 9.76 -1.16 -1.57
N VAL A 49 9.45 -2.07 -2.49
CA VAL A 49 10.28 -3.25 -2.77
C VAL A 49 10.95 -3.06 -4.12
N MET A 50 12.28 -3.06 -4.13
CA MET A 50 13.08 -2.94 -5.34
C MET A 50 13.87 -4.23 -5.53
N PRO A 51 13.60 -5.05 -6.58
CA PRO A 51 14.37 -6.25 -6.91
C PRO A 51 15.75 -5.91 -7.49
N VAL A 52 16.53 -5.08 -6.79
CA VAL A 52 17.82 -4.62 -7.26
C VAL A 52 18.93 -5.31 -6.50
N ASN A 53 19.91 -5.83 -7.23
CA ASN A 53 21.13 -6.31 -6.60
C ASN A 53 22.04 -5.11 -6.32
N PHE A 54 22.07 -4.63 -5.08
CA PHE A 54 22.86 -3.44 -4.69
C PHE A 54 24.36 -3.60 -4.99
N ASN A 55 24.89 -4.83 -5.01
CA ASN A 55 26.29 -5.08 -5.39
C ASN A 55 26.55 -4.84 -6.89
N GLN A 56 25.51 -4.74 -7.72
CA GLN A 56 25.59 -4.42 -9.14
C GLN A 56 25.48 -2.91 -9.41
N LEU A 57 25.07 -2.09 -8.42
CA LEU A 57 24.95 -0.64 -8.57
C LEU A 57 26.30 0.10 -8.59
N GLY A 58 27.39 -0.58 -8.22
CA GLY A 58 28.74 0.00 -8.21
C GLY A 58 29.37 0.21 -9.59
N SER A 59 28.77 -0.35 -10.66
CA SER A 59 29.23 -0.14 -12.04
C SER A 59 28.16 0.60 -12.85
N PRO A 60 28.48 1.75 -13.46
CA PRO A 60 27.54 2.51 -14.31
C PRO A 60 26.86 1.66 -15.39
N GLU A 61 27.58 0.72 -16.00
CA GLU A 61 27.06 -0.13 -17.09
C GLU A 61 25.92 -1.05 -16.64
N LYS A 62 26.03 -1.63 -15.44
CA LYS A 62 24.97 -2.50 -14.89
C LYS A 62 23.77 -1.70 -14.41
N LEU A 63 23.98 -0.48 -13.92
CA LEU A 63 22.89 0.44 -13.59
C LEU A 63 22.11 0.82 -14.86
N SER A 64 22.81 1.12 -15.96
CA SER A 64 22.19 1.36 -17.25
C SER A 64 21.45 0.13 -17.78
N GLN A 65 22.01 -1.07 -17.65
CA GLN A 65 21.32 -2.30 -18.04
C GLN A 65 20.04 -2.53 -17.23
N MET A 66 20.09 -2.33 -15.91
CA MET A 66 18.91 -2.44 -15.04
C MET A 66 17.79 -1.47 -15.44
N VAL A 67 18.13 -0.23 -15.79
CA VAL A 67 17.15 0.75 -16.28
C VAL A 67 16.55 0.30 -17.62
N ARG A 68 17.36 -0.23 -18.54
CA ARG A 68 16.88 -0.77 -19.83
C ARG A 68 15.92 -1.93 -19.61
N ASP A 69 16.26 -2.87 -18.73
CA ASP A 69 15.42 -4.00 -18.38
C ASP A 69 14.09 -3.53 -17.77
N MET A 70 14.10 -2.55 -16.88
CA MET A 70 12.87 -1.97 -16.31
C MET A 70 11.97 -1.26 -17.34
N LEU A 71 12.55 -0.74 -18.43
CA LEU A 71 11.82 -0.07 -19.51
C LEU A 71 11.33 -1.05 -20.58
N ASP A 72 11.86 -2.26 -20.64
CA ASP A 72 11.45 -3.28 -21.59
C ASP A 72 10.07 -3.85 -21.18
N PRO A 73 9.02 -3.67 -22.00
CA PRO A 73 7.68 -4.17 -21.68
C PRO A 73 7.60 -5.71 -21.61
N THR A 74 8.63 -6.41 -22.09
CA THR A 74 8.73 -7.87 -22.04
C THR A 74 9.53 -8.39 -20.84
N TYR A 75 10.20 -7.50 -20.10
CA TYR A 75 10.98 -7.88 -18.93
C TYR A 75 10.08 -8.41 -17.81
N GLN A 76 10.45 -9.58 -17.30
CA GLN A 76 9.82 -10.20 -16.15
C GLN A 76 10.78 -10.01 -14.96
N PRO A 77 10.48 -9.12 -14.00
CA PRO A 77 11.30 -9.01 -12.81
C PRO A 77 11.31 -10.34 -12.06
N PRO A 78 12.37 -10.65 -11.29
CA PRO A 78 12.39 -11.84 -10.47
C PRO A 78 11.18 -11.84 -9.54
N SER A 79 10.55 -13.01 -9.37
CA SER A 79 9.47 -13.16 -8.41
C SER A 79 10.01 -12.91 -7.01
N ILE A 80 9.60 -11.80 -6.39
CA ILE A 80 9.95 -11.47 -5.02
C ILE A 80 8.79 -11.92 -4.14
N PHE A 81 9.03 -12.91 -3.31
CA PHE A 81 8.18 -13.17 -2.15
C PHE A 81 8.79 -12.44 -0.95
N PHE A 82 8.03 -11.53 -0.34
CA PHE A 82 8.44 -10.87 0.89
C PHE A 82 7.29 -10.91 1.89
N THR A 83 7.63 -11.19 3.15
CA THR A 83 6.71 -11.11 4.29
C THR A 83 7.20 -10.06 5.24
N LEU A 84 6.27 -9.37 5.89
CA LEU A 84 6.56 -8.48 7.00
C LEU A 84 5.96 -9.10 8.24
N ASP A 85 6.81 -9.29 9.25
CA ASP A 85 6.35 -9.73 10.56
C ASP A 85 5.64 -8.55 11.22
N ILE A 86 4.45 -8.81 11.75
CA ILE A 86 3.73 -7.88 12.61
C ILE A 86 4.27 -8.11 14.01
N ASP A 87 4.64 -7.04 14.71
CA ASP A 87 5.05 -7.12 16.10
C ASP A 87 3.97 -7.80 16.94
N ASP A 88 4.37 -8.74 17.82
CA ASP A 88 3.43 -9.56 18.58
C ASP A 88 2.51 -8.72 19.48
N ALA A 89 3.03 -7.63 20.07
CA ALA A 89 2.21 -6.75 20.91
C ALA A 89 1.21 -5.98 20.04
N ALA A 90 1.66 -5.39 18.93
CA ALA A 90 0.78 -4.71 17.98
C ALA A 90 -0.27 -5.66 17.38
N PHE A 91 0.09 -6.92 17.13
CA PHE A 91 -0.85 -7.93 16.68
C PHE A 91 -1.87 -8.23 17.77
N ASN A 92 -1.45 -8.50 19.01
CA ASN A 92 -2.35 -8.82 20.11
C ASN A 92 -3.32 -7.67 20.47
N GLU A 93 -2.89 -6.42 20.33
CA GLU A 93 -3.68 -5.20 20.59
C GLU A 93 -4.46 -4.70 19.36
N MET A 94 -4.45 -5.46 18.26
CA MET A 94 -5.08 -5.05 17.01
C MET A 94 -6.59 -4.85 17.18
N GLU A 95 -7.11 -3.82 16.50
CA GLU A 95 -8.53 -3.54 16.37
C GLU A 95 -8.94 -3.49 14.90
N ILE A 96 -10.09 -4.09 14.58
CA ILE A 96 -10.68 -4.08 13.23
C ILE A 96 -12.06 -3.44 13.29
N VAL A 97 -12.27 -2.43 12.43
CA VAL A 97 -13.58 -1.82 12.20
C VAL A 97 -14.20 -2.44 10.95
N LEU A 98 -15.36 -3.07 11.10
CA LEU A 98 -16.08 -3.71 10.00
C LEU A 98 -16.65 -2.67 9.04
N SER A 99 -16.65 -2.98 7.75
CA SER A 99 -17.24 -2.10 6.73
C SER A 99 -18.74 -1.85 7.04
N PRO A 100 -19.25 -0.62 6.83
CA PRO A 100 -20.63 -0.27 7.18
C PRO A 100 -21.68 -1.12 6.45
N ASN A 101 -21.31 -1.63 5.28
CA ASN A 101 -22.14 -2.42 4.39
C ASN A 101 -21.74 -3.90 4.36
N MET A 102 -20.92 -4.37 5.31
CA MET A 102 -20.47 -5.77 5.38
C MET A 102 -21.66 -6.72 5.58
N SER A 103 -21.70 -7.83 4.83
CA SER A 103 -22.75 -8.83 4.99
C SER A 103 -22.56 -9.65 6.27
N GLU A 104 -23.63 -10.25 6.79
CA GLU A 104 -23.54 -11.15 7.94
C GLU A 104 -22.71 -12.40 7.66
N GLU A 105 -22.57 -12.79 6.39
CA GLU A 105 -21.69 -13.89 5.98
C GLU A 105 -20.22 -13.47 6.07
N ASP A 106 -19.86 -12.31 5.51
CA ASP A 106 -18.51 -11.77 5.59
C ASP A 106 -18.06 -11.53 7.03
N LYS A 107 -18.98 -11.04 7.89
CA LYS A 107 -18.70 -10.87 9.32
C LYS A 107 -18.30 -12.20 9.96
N ARG A 108 -18.99 -13.31 9.65
CA ARG A 108 -18.64 -14.64 10.20
C ARG A 108 -17.23 -15.05 9.81
N TYR A 109 -16.80 -14.75 8.58
CA TYR A 109 -15.43 -15.02 8.17
C TYR A 109 -14.42 -14.21 9.00
N VAL A 110 -14.66 -12.93 9.26
CA VAL A 110 -13.79 -12.12 10.12
C VAL A 110 -13.71 -12.69 11.55
N TYR A 111 -14.83 -13.11 12.12
CA TYR A 111 -14.85 -13.75 13.44
C TYR A 111 -14.13 -15.11 13.46
N ALA A 112 -14.26 -15.92 12.41
CA ALA A 112 -13.51 -17.17 12.29
C ALA A 112 -11.98 -16.92 12.23
N LEU A 113 -11.55 -15.89 11.51
CA LEU A 113 -10.14 -15.48 11.46
C LEU A 113 -9.63 -15.00 12.82
N LYS A 114 -10.44 -14.23 13.57
CA LYS A 114 -10.14 -13.86 14.96
C LYS A 114 -9.89 -15.11 15.81
N GLU A 115 -10.80 -16.07 15.79
CA GLU A 115 -10.69 -17.29 16.60
C GLU A 115 -9.44 -18.12 16.25
N GLN A 116 -9.10 -18.20 14.96
CA GLN A 116 -7.99 -18.99 14.49
C GLN A 116 -6.63 -18.35 14.74
N TYR A 117 -6.51 -17.03 14.52
CA TYR A 117 -5.21 -16.36 14.44
C TYR A 117 -4.96 -15.38 15.59
N ASN A 118 -5.99 -14.68 16.08
CA ASN A 118 -5.81 -13.64 17.09
C ASN A 118 -7.04 -13.52 18.01
N PRO A 119 -7.16 -14.38 19.03
CA PRO A 119 -8.31 -14.37 19.92
C PRO A 119 -8.49 -13.06 20.71
N SER A 120 -7.43 -12.25 20.88
CA SER A 120 -7.51 -10.96 21.58
C SER A 120 -7.95 -9.80 20.69
N LEU A 121 -7.93 -9.95 19.36
CA LEU A 121 -8.35 -8.93 18.37
C LEU A 121 -9.72 -8.31 18.70
N THR A 122 -9.81 -7.00 18.79
CA THR A 122 -11.11 -6.33 18.97
C THR A 122 -11.78 -6.09 17.62
N ILE A 123 -13.05 -6.44 17.50
CA ILE A 123 -13.85 -6.19 16.28
C ILE A 123 -15.02 -5.29 16.65
N THR A 124 -15.18 -4.19 15.93
CA THR A 124 -16.30 -3.24 16.10
C THR A 124 -16.99 -2.95 14.78
N ASP A 125 -18.30 -2.72 14.79
CA ASP A 125 -19.00 -2.19 13.62
C ASP A 125 -18.58 -0.74 13.33
N SER A 126 -18.58 -0.36 12.05
CA SER A 126 -18.43 1.05 11.68
C SER A 126 -19.55 1.91 12.28
N VAL A 127 -19.19 3.13 12.72
CA VAL A 127 -20.16 4.16 13.11
C VAL A 127 -21.12 4.57 11.96
N LEU A 128 -20.78 4.20 10.73
CA LEU A 128 -21.59 4.45 9.54
C LEU A 128 -22.55 3.29 9.22
N THR A 129 -22.52 2.18 9.96
CA THR A 129 -23.42 1.04 9.74
C THR A 129 -24.88 1.50 9.83
N GLY A 130 -25.67 1.19 8.80
CA GLY A 130 -27.06 1.65 8.67
C GLY A 130 -27.25 3.14 8.38
N ARG A 131 -26.17 3.91 8.20
CA ARG A 131 -26.21 5.35 7.88
C ARG A 131 -25.84 5.66 6.44
N ILE A 132 -25.26 4.69 5.73
CA ILE A 132 -24.95 4.77 4.30
C ILE A 132 -25.75 3.71 3.53
N ARG A 133 -26.15 4.02 2.30
CA ARG A 133 -26.86 3.05 1.44
C ARG A 133 -25.87 2.04 0.87
N ARG A 134 -26.35 0.84 0.58
CA ARG A 134 -25.71 -0.06 -0.39
C ARG A 134 -26.10 0.46 -1.77
N ASP A 135 -25.11 0.89 -2.53
CA ASP A 135 -25.24 1.24 -3.94
C ASP A 135 -25.36 -0.02 -4.81
#